data_AF-A0A0Q0H7J1-F1
#
_entry.id   AF-A0A0Q0H7J1-F1
#
_cell.length_a   1.000
_cell.length_b   1.000
_cell.length_c   1.000
_cell.angle_alpha   90.00
_cell.angle_beta   90.00
_cell.angle_gamma   90.00
#
_symmetry.space_group_name_H-M   'P 1'
#
loop_
_entity.id
_entity.type
_entity.pdbx_description
1 polymer ?
#
loop_
_entity_poly.entity_id
_entity_poly.type
_entity_poly.pdbx_seq_one_letter_code
_entity_poly.pdbx_strand_id
1 'polypeptide(L)' 'MKILLFYTGLFTLAISLTHGFFTELSVAHIVLFHPLVILFSFILIAYGSRKRTPF' A
#
# COMPACT_ATOMS: atom_id res chain seq x y z
N MET A 1 -7.52 5.38 -15.46
CA MET A 1 -7.82 5.17 -14.02
C MET A 1 -7.00 4.07 -13.35
N LYS A 2 -6.89 2.85 -13.91
CA LYS A 2 -6.15 1.75 -13.24
C LYS A 2 -4.66 2.04 -13.00
N ILE A 3 -4.00 2.74 -13.93
CA ILE A 3 -2.60 3.16 -13.78
C ILE A 3 -2.40 4.09 -12.58
N LEU A 4 -3.37 4.95 -12.27
CA LEU A 4 -3.31 5.83 -11.10
C LEU A 4 -3.36 5.00 -9.82
N LEU A 5 -4.26 4.01 -9.74
CA LEU A 5 -4.36 3.10 -8.59
C LEU A 5 -3.07 2.31 -8.36
N PHE A 6 -2.40 1.91 -9.44
CA PHE A 6 -1.09 1.25 -9.37
C PHE A 6 -0.02 2.17 -8.76
N TYR A 7 0.11 3.40 -9.26
CA TYR A 7 1.08 4.35 -8.71
C TYR A 7 0.76 4.80 -7.29
N THR A 8 -0.52 5.00 -6.97
CA THR A 8 -0.96 5.29 -5.60
C THR A 8 -0.57 4.16 -4.66
N GLY A 9 -0.81 2.91 -5.04
CA GLY A 9 -0.42 1.76 -4.23
C GLY A 9 1.09 1.61 -4.05
N LEU A 10 1.89 1.91 -5.08
CA LEU A 10 3.36 1.93 -4.95
C LEU A 10 3.84 3.03 -4.01
N PHE A 11 3.25 4.22 -4.12
CA PHE A 11 3.62 5.37 -3.29
C PHE A 11 3.23 5.16 -1.82
N THR A 12 2.02 4.66 -1.54
CA THR A 12 1.60 4.32 -0.18
C THR A 12 2.43 3.20 0.42
N LEU A 13 2.86 2.21 -0.38
CA LEU A 13 3.76 1.16 0.07
C LEU A 13 5.13 1.74 0.46
N ALA A 14 5.71 2.60 -0.40
CA ALA A 14 6.99 3.23 -0.13
C ALA A 14 6.96 4.09 1.14
N ILE A 15 5.90 4.90 1.32
CA ILE A 15 5.71 5.69 2.54
C ILE A 15 5.52 4.79 3.75
N SER A 16 4.69 3.75 3.67
CA SER A 16 4.47 2.86 4.81
C SER A 16 5.77 2.17 5.21
N LEU A 17 6.57 1.72 4.25
CA LEU A 17 7.86 1.11 4.52
C LEU A 17 8.81 2.09 5.20
N THR A 18 8.90 3.35 4.76
CA THR A 18 9.78 4.32 5.40
C THR A 18 9.25 4.80 6.75
N HIS A 19 7.94 4.96 6.90
CA HIS A 19 7.32 5.43 8.13
C HIS A 19 7.59 4.50 9.32
N GLY A 20 7.55 3.19 9.10
CA GLY A 20 7.87 2.18 10.11
C GLY A 20 9.31 2.21 10.65
N PHE A 21 10.26 2.81 9.93
CA PHE A 21 11.66 2.93 10.40
C PHE A 21 11.96 4.23 11.15
N PHE A 22 11.23 5.33 10.87
CA PHE A 22 11.63 6.67 11.33
C PHE A 22 10.73 7.27 12.41
N THR A 23 9.63 6.61 12.79
CA THR A 23 8.69 7.20 13.76
C THR A 23 8.48 6.34 14.98
N GLU A 24 8.66 6.97 16.16
CA GLU A 24 8.30 6.41 17.46
C GLU A 24 6.77 6.40 17.62
N LEU A 25 6.13 5.47 16.92
CA LEU A 25 4.69 5.27 16.98
C LEU A 25 4.33 4.27 18.08
N SER A 26 3.19 4.50 18.71
CA SER A 26 2.61 3.55 19.68
C SER A 26 2.56 2.13 19.09
N VAL A 27 2.86 1.13 19.91
CA VAL A 27 2.86 -0.29 19.54
C VAL A 27 1.55 -0.69 18.84
N ALA A 28 0.41 -0.13 19.28
CA ALA A 28 -0.88 -0.39 18.65
C ALA A 28 -0.94 0.08 17.19
N HIS A 29 -0.31 1.21 16.85
CA HIS A 29 -0.26 1.71 15.48
C HIS A 29 0.62 0.82 14.58
N ILE A 30 1.78 0.39 15.10
CA ILE A 30 2.70 -0.51 14.40
C ILE A 30 2.06 -1.88 14.17
N VAL A 31 1.32 -2.41 15.15
CA VAL A 31 0.73 -3.76 15.08
C VAL A 31 -0.57 -3.79 14.29
N LEU A 32 -1.44 -2.78 14.39
CA LEU A 32 -2.74 -2.78 13.74
C LEU A 32 -2.73 -2.00 12.42
N PHE A 33 -2.30 -0.74 12.46
CA PHE A 33 -2.49 0.15 11.32
C PHE A 33 -1.43 -0.06 10.23
N HIS A 34 -0.18 -0.28 10.62
CA HIS A 34 0.93 -0.48 9.69
C HIS A 34 0.72 -1.68 8.74
N PRO A 35 0.39 -2.91 9.20
CA PRO A 35 0.14 -4.03 8.30
C PRO A 35 -1.14 -3.86 7.46
N LEU A 36 -2.16 -3.16 7.96
CA LEU A 36 -3.37 -2.85 7.17
C LEU A 36 -3.07 -1.90 6.01
N VAL A 37 -2.24 -0.87 6.23
CA VAL A 37 -1.83 0.07 5.18
C VAL A 37 -0.96 -0.61 4.12
N ILE A 38 -0.07 -1.52 4.54
CA ILE A 38 0.72 -2.35 3.62
C ILE A 38 -0.21 -3.25 2.79
N LEU A 39 -1.14 -3.95 3.44
CA LEU A 39 -2.11 -4.81 2.76
C LEU A 39 -2.95 -4.03 1.74
N PHE A 40 -3.45 -2.87 2.14
CA PHE A 40 -4.21 -1.98 1.26
C PHE A 40 -3.40 -1.51 0.05
N SER A 41 -2.12 -1.19 0.26
CA SER A 41 -1.21 -0.82 -0.82
C SER A 41 -1.04 -1.96 -1.84
N PHE A 42 -0.90 -3.21 -1.38
CA PHE A 42 -0.86 -4.37 -2.27
C PHE A 42 -2.16 -4.57 -3.04
N ILE A 43 -3.32 -4.36 -2.41
CA ILE A 43 -4.63 -4.43 -3.09
C ILE A 43 -4.72 -3.39 -4.21
N LEU A 44 -4.31 -2.14 -3.94
CA LEU A 44 -4.27 -1.07 -4.93
C LEU A 44 -3.34 -1.40 -6.11
N ILE A 45 -2.15 -1.91 -5.82
CA ILE A 45 -1.18 -2.34 -6.85
C ILE A 45 -1.80 -3.47 -7.68
N ALA A 46 -2.35 -4.51 -7.06
CA ALA A 46 -2.94 -5.65 -7.75
C ALA A 46 -4.12 -5.23 -8.64
N TYR A 47 -5.01 -4.38 -8.13
CA TYR A 47 -6.15 -3.88 -8.89
C TYR A 47 -5.73 -2.95 -10.04
N GLY A 48 -4.74 -2.08 -9.79
CA GLY A 48 -4.18 -1.18 -10.81
C GLY A 48 -3.39 -1.92 -11.90
N SER A 49 -2.71 -3.02 -11.53
CA SER A 49 -1.93 -3.88 -12.42
C SER A 49 -2.81 -4.87 -13.22
N ARG A 50 -4.08 -5.05 -12.82
CA ARG A 50 -5.03 -5.93 -13.51
C ARG A 50 -5.28 -5.44 -14.94
N LYS A 51 -4.49 -5.96 -15.90
CA LYS A 51 -4.77 -5.90 -17.34
C LYS A 51 -6.17 -6.47 -17.56
N ARG A 52 -6.99 -5.77 -18.36
CA ARG A 52 -8.23 -6.38 -18.87
C ARG A 52 -7.77 -7.56 -19.72
N THR A 53 -7.86 -8.79 -19.19
CA THR A 53 -7.82 -10.00 -20.02
C THR A 53 -8.99 -9.90 -21.00
N PRO A 54 -8.74 -9.75 -22.31
CA PRO A 54 -9.78 -9.90 -23.30
C PRO A 54 -9.94 -11.40 -23.55
N PHE A 55 -10.93 -12.00 -22.89
CA PHE A 55 -11.51 -13.28 -23.30
C PHE A 55 -12.99 -13.03 -23.47
#